data_AF-X1M471-F1
#
_entry.id   AF-X1M471-F1
#
_cell.length_a   1.000
_cell.length_b   1.000
_cell.length_c   1.000
_cell.angle_alpha   90.00
_cell.angle_beta   90.00
_cell.angle_gamma   90.00
#
_symmetry.space_group_name_H-M   'P 1'
#
loop_
_entity.id
_entity.type
_entity.pdbx_description
1 polymer ?
#
loop_
_entity_poly.entity_id
_entity_poly.type
_entity_poly.pdbx_seq_one_letter_code
_entity_poly.pdbx_strand_id
1 'polypeptide(L)' 'DGGITPGTAFEDIPDDWVCPECGVGKEDFELVEE' A
#
# COMPACT_ATOMS: atom_id res chain seq x y z
N ASP A 1 -6.78 -2.55 8.90
CA ASP A 1 -5.88 -1.41 9.14
C ASP A 1 -4.58 -1.43 8.34
N GLY A 2 -4.07 -2.59 7.91
CA GLY A 2 -2.91 -2.63 7.00
C GLY A 2 -1.55 -2.23 7.61
N GLY A 3 -1.53 -1.79 8.89
CA GLY A 3 -0.29 -1.51 9.62
C GLY A 3 0.44 -0.24 9.17
N ILE A 4 -0.18 0.58 8.32
CA ILE A 4 0.39 1.81 7.78
C ILE A 4 -0.21 3.01 8.51
N THR A 5 0.65 3.93 8.95
CA THR A 5 0.21 5.13 9.68
C THR A 5 -0.57 6.07 8.74
N PRO A 6 -1.65 6.72 9.19
CA PRO A 6 -2.35 7.72 8.38
C PRO A 6 -1.41 8.85 7.93
N GLY A 7 -1.47 9.20 6.65
CA GLY A 7 -0.62 10.24 6.04
C GLY A 7 0.74 9.76 5.53
N THR A 8 1.09 8.47 5.69
CA THR A 8 2.23 7.86 5.01
C THR A 8 2.00 7.90 3.50
N ALA A 9 2.97 8.43 2.73
CA ALA A 9 2.91 8.40 1.27
C ALA A 9 3.03 6.95 0.78
N PHE A 10 2.42 6.64 -0.37
CA PHE A 10 2.45 5.28 -0.90
C PHE A 10 3.88 4.80 -1.19
N GLU A 11 4.76 5.70 -1.63
CA GLU A 11 6.20 5.43 -1.84
C GLU A 11 6.93 4.98 -0.57
N ASP A 12 6.53 5.50 0.61
CA ASP A 12 7.14 5.20 1.91
C ASP A 12 6.64 3.89 2.55
N ILE A 13 5.64 3.23 1.95
CA ILE A 13 5.17 1.93 2.43
C ILE A 13 6.26 0.87 2.18
N PRO A 14 6.55 -0.03 3.15
CA PRO A 14 7.53 -1.10 2.96
C PRO A 14 7.23 -1.99 1.75
N ASP A 15 8.27 -2.46 1.07
CA ASP A 15 8.11 -3.32 -0.12
C ASP A 15 7.55 -4.72 0.22
N ASP A 16 7.66 -5.16 1.47
CA ASP A 16 7.05 -6.40 1.98
C ASP A 16 5.59 -6.24 2.42
N TRP A 17 5.03 -5.04 2.28
CA TRP A 17 3.63 -4.80 2.56
C TRP A 17 2.73 -5.55 1.57
N VAL A 18 1.65 -6.13 2.12
CA VAL A 18 0.60 -6.80 1.36
C VAL A 18 -0.76 -6.21 1.68
N CYS A 19 -1.63 -6.16 0.67
CA CYS A 19 -3.00 -5.71 0.87
C CYS A 19 -3.72 -6.63 1.87
N PRO A 20 -4.26 -6.11 2.99
CA PRO A 20 -4.89 -6.94 4.01
C PRO A 20 -6.19 -7.62 3.53
N GLU A 21 -6.77 -7.15 2.42
CA GLU A 21 -8.03 -7.68 1.87
C GLU A 21 -7.80 -8.77 0.83
N CYS A 22 -6.79 -8.65 -0.03
CA CYS A 22 -6.56 -9.59 -1.15
C CYS A 22 -5.17 -10.26 -1.17
N GLY A 23 -4.23 -9.81 -0.35
CA GLY A 23 -2.90 -10.42 -0.20
C GLY A 23 -1.91 -10.15 -1.33
N VAL A 24 -2.25 -9.27 -2.29
CA VAL A 24 -1.33 -8.84 -3.35
C VAL A 24 -0.32 -7.82 -2.82
N GLY A 25 0.83 -7.70 -3.49
CA GLY A 25 1.92 -6.83 -3.07
C GLY A 25 1.71 -5.37 -3.46
N LYS A 26 2.57 -4.48 -2.97
CA LYS A 26 2.61 -3.05 -3.35
C LYS A 26 2.74 -2.84 -4.87
N GLU A 27 3.40 -3.78 -5.55
CA GLU A 27 3.64 -3.78 -6.99
C GLU A 27 2.38 -3.93 -7.87
N ASP A 28 1.29 -4.45 -7.30
CA ASP A 28 0.02 -4.64 -8.01
C ASP A 28 -0.90 -3.38 -7.96
N PHE A 29 -0.44 -2.30 -7.34
CA PHE A 29 -1.20 -1.06 -7.18
C PHE A 29 -0.65 0.05 -8.09
N GLU A 30 -1.55 0.92 -8.54
CA GLU A 30 -1.24 2.11 -9.33
C GLU A 30 -1.81 3.38 -8.66
N LEU A 31 -1.15 4.51 -8.89
CA LEU A 31 -1.66 5.81 -8.44
C LEU A 31 -2.93 6.15 -9.25
N VAL A 32 -4.03 6.39 -8.54
CA VAL A 32 -5.26 6.88 -9.16
C VAL A 32 -5.13 8.38 -9.33
N GLU A 33 -5.18 8.86 -10.57
CA GLU A 33 -5.30 10.29 -10.88
C GLU A 33 -6.78 10.71 -10.75
N GLU A 34 -7.04 11.81 -10.05
CA GLU A 34 -8.38 12.42 -9.91
C GLU A 34 -8.74 13.36 -11.08
#